data_AF-D3T530-F1
#
_entry.id   AF-D3T530-F1
#
_cell.length_a   1.000
_cell.length_b   1.000
_cell.length_c   1.000
_cell.angle_alpha   90.00
_cell.angle_beta   90.00
_cell.angle_gamma   90.00
#
_symmetry.space_group_name_H-M   'P 1'
#
loop_
_entity.id
_entity.type
_entity.pdbx_description
1 polymer ?
#
loop_
_entity_poly.entity_id
_entity_poly.type
_entity_poly.pdbx_seq_one_letter_code
_entity_poly.pdbx_strand_id
1 'polypeptide(L)'
;MSVYKAIGEKLKEVREKNGYTQAEVEKATGIKREMLSYYENGRREIDIATLEKLASFYGYSIEYFIKNTEEPEVTLAFRTDGLTEDDIEVIGWAKNFVNNLYQMEKLLEKRDSRANA
;
A
#
# COMPACT_ATOMS: atom_id res chain seq x y z
N MET A 1 -21.69 7.06 0.85
CA MET A 1 -20.83 5.86 0.76
C MET A 1 -20.26 5.58 2.14
N SER A 2 -20.25 4.34 2.63
CA SER A 2 -19.67 4.03 3.95
C SER A 2 -18.15 4.23 3.93
N VAL A 3 -17.56 4.70 5.04
CA VAL A 3 -16.10 4.86 5.21
C VAL A 3 -15.37 3.55 4.89
N TYR A 4 -15.91 2.42 5.33
CA TYR A 4 -15.32 1.10 5.07
C TYR A 4 -15.36 0.71 3.59
N LYS A 5 -16.38 1.15 2.85
CA LYS A 5 -16.44 0.91 1.40
C LYS A 5 -15.36 1.71 0.67
N ALA A 6 -15.13 2.97 1.06
CA ALA A 6 -14.07 3.78 0.49
C ALA A 6 -12.66 3.22 0.80
N ILE A 7 -12.44 2.75 2.03
CA ILE A 7 -11.20 2.05 2.41
C ILE A 7 -11.01 0.79 1.54
N GLY A 8 -12.06 -0.02 1.38
CA GLY A 8 -12.04 -1.22 0.55
C GLY A 8 -11.68 -0.93 -0.91
N GLU A 9 -12.30 0.09 -1.51
CA GLU A 9 -12.01 0.51 -2.88
C GLU A 9 -10.54 0.95 -3.04
N LYS A 10 -9.98 1.69 -2.08
CA LYS A 10 -8.56 2.05 -2.08
C LYS A 10 -7.63 0.86 -1.92
N LEU A 11 -7.95 -0.08 -1.03
CA LEU A 11 -7.16 -1.31 -0.88
C LEU A 11 -7.11 -2.09 -2.20
N LYS A 12 -8.24 -2.16 -2.89
CA LYS A 12 -8.35 -2.80 -4.20
C LYS A 12 -7.49 -2.07 -5.24
N GLU A 13 -7.61 -0.74 -5.31
CA GLU A 13 -6.84 0.09 -6.23
C GLU A 13 -5.34 -0.10 -6.03
N VAL A 14 -4.86 0.00 -4.79
CA VAL A 14 -3.45 -0.20 -4.45
C VAL A 14 -2.99 -1.62 -4.79
N ARG A 15 -3.80 -2.64 -4.50
CA ARG A 15 -3.46 -4.02 -4.85
C ARG A 15 -3.26 -4.18 -6.35
N GLU A 16 -4.22 -3.70 -7.14
CA GLU A 16 -4.21 -3.80 -8.62
C GLU A 16 -3.06 -3.00 -9.23
N LYS A 17 -2.78 -1.82 -8.67
CA LYS A 17 -1.66 -0.96 -9.06
C LYS A 17 -0.28 -1.58 -8.80
N ASN A 18 -0.17 -2.43 -7.80
CA ASN A 18 1.04 -3.21 -7.54
C ASN A 18 1.08 -4.54 -8.31
N GLY A 19 0.09 -4.84 -9.15
CA GLY A 19 0.03 -6.07 -9.94
C GLY A 19 -0.30 -7.33 -9.14
N TYR A 20 -0.73 -7.19 -7.88
CA TYR A 20 -1.00 -8.34 -7.01
C TYR A 20 -2.40 -8.91 -7.21
N THR A 21 -2.48 -10.23 -7.26
CA THR A 21 -3.72 -10.99 -7.08
C THR A 21 -4.07 -11.09 -5.60
N GLN A 22 -5.35 -11.27 -5.28
CA GLN A 22 -5.77 -11.49 -3.88
C GLN A 22 -5.13 -12.74 -3.26
N ALA A 23 -4.74 -13.74 -4.08
CA ALA A 23 -4.07 -14.94 -3.61
C ALA A 23 -2.60 -14.70 -3.24
N GLU A 24 -1.90 -13.82 -3.96
CA GLU A 24 -0.53 -13.42 -3.61
C GLU A 24 -0.51 -12.59 -2.33
N VAL A 25 -1.50 -11.72 -2.14
CA VAL A 25 -1.66 -10.99 -0.86
C VAL A 25 -1.93 -11.95 0.29
N GLU A 26 -2.73 -13.01 0.09
CA GLU A 26 -2.89 -14.06 1.11
C GLU A 26 -1.57 -14.74 1.44
N LYS A 27 -0.76 -15.10 0.44
CA LYS A 27 0.54 -15.73 0.68
C LYS A 27 1.49 -14.82 1.45
N ALA A 28 1.52 -13.53 1.14
CA ALA A 28 2.42 -12.57 1.78
C ALA A 28 1.95 -12.12 3.18
N THR A 29 0.64 -11.98 3.39
CA THR A 29 0.09 -11.38 4.61
C THR A 29 -0.66 -12.38 5.49
N GLY A 30 -0.95 -13.59 5.03
CA GLY A 30 -1.80 -14.56 5.73
C GLY A 30 -3.28 -14.14 5.84
N ILE A 31 -3.68 -13.00 5.27
CA ILE A 31 -5.09 -12.59 5.21
C ILE A 31 -5.77 -13.41 4.13
N LYS A 32 -6.80 -14.17 4.49
CA LYS A 32 -7.52 -15.01 3.55
C LYS A 32 -8.02 -14.21 2.35
N ARG A 33 -7.81 -14.75 1.14
CA ARG A 33 -8.24 -14.16 -0.14
C ARG A 33 -9.74 -13.81 -0.13
N GLU A 34 -10.56 -14.65 0.49
CA GLU A 34 -12.00 -14.39 0.69
C GLU A 34 -12.26 -13.17 1.58
N MET A 35 -11.53 -13.06 2.70
CA MET A 35 -11.64 -11.92 3.62
C MET A 35 -11.18 -10.63 2.95
N LEU A 36 -10.05 -10.67 2.23
CA LEU A 36 -9.57 -9.54 1.43
C LEU A 36 -10.62 -9.11 0.40
N SER A 37 -11.25 -10.05 -0.29
CA SER A 37 -12.36 -9.76 -1.20
C SER A 37 -13.55 -9.10 -0.50
N TYR A 38 -13.90 -9.52 0.72
CA TYR A 38 -14.96 -8.88 1.49
C TYR A 38 -14.63 -7.45 1.90
N TYR A 39 -13.38 -7.17 2.29
CA TYR A 39 -12.93 -5.82 2.59
C TYR A 39 -12.94 -4.94 1.34
N GLU A 40 -12.35 -5.41 0.24
CA GLU A 40 -12.24 -4.65 -1.02
C GLU A 40 -13.60 -4.27 -1.63
N ASN A 41 -14.62 -5.10 -1.41
CA ASN A 41 -15.97 -4.84 -1.90
C ASN A 41 -16.87 -4.13 -0.86
N GLY A 42 -16.33 -3.75 0.30
CA GLY A 42 -17.07 -3.12 1.40
C GLY A 42 -18.16 -4.01 2.00
N ARG A 43 -18.05 -5.34 1.85
CA ARG A 43 -19.01 -6.32 2.41
C ARG A 43 -18.76 -6.57 3.90
N ARG A 44 -17.57 -6.30 4.39
CA ARG A 44 -17.19 -6.43 5.80
C ARG A 44 -16.33 -5.25 6.23
N GLU A 45 -16.54 -4.80 7.47
CA GLU A 45 -15.68 -3.79 8.08
C GLU A 45 -14.29 -4.39 8.37
N ILE A 46 -13.25 -3.67 7.96
CA ILE A 46 -11.87 -4.03 8.24
C ILE A 46 -11.46 -3.46 9.60
N ASP A 47 -10.83 -4.28 10.43
CA ASP A 47 -10.24 -3.81 11.69
C ASP A 47 -8.88 -3.14 11.45
N ILE A 48 -8.45 -2.36 12.45
CA ILE A 48 -7.22 -1.56 12.36
C ILE A 48 -5.98 -2.44 12.19
N ALA A 49 -5.92 -3.59 12.86
CA ALA A 49 -4.75 -4.49 12.77
C ALA A 49 -4.59 -5.09 11.37
N THR A 50 -5.70 -5.46 10.73
CA THR A 50 -5.71 -5.97 9.36
C THR A 50 -5.39 -4.86 8.37
N LEU A 51 -5.92 -3.66 8.59
CA LEU A 51 -5.61 -2.50 7.76
C LEU A 51 -4.12 -2.11 7.85
N GLU A 52 -3.54 -2.10 9.05
CA GLU A 52 -2.11 -1.86 9.29
C GLU A 52 -1.23 -2.86 8.55
N LYS A 53 -1.62 -4.14 8.58
CA LYS A 53 -0.90 -5.21 7.89
C LYS A 53 -0.90 -5.04 6.38
N LEU A 54 -2.06 -4.73 5.80
CA LEU A 54 -2.19 -4.46 4.36
C LEU A 54 -1.45 -3.18 3.97
N ALA A 55 -1.57 -2.12 4.76
CA ALA A 55 -0.89 -0.85 4.52
C ALA A 55 0.63 -1.02 4.50
N SER A 56 1.17 -1.73 5.50
CA SER A 56 2.60 -2.06 5.57
C SER A 56 3.06 -2.90 4.39
N PHE A 57 2.27 -3.92 3.99
CA PHE A 57 2.58 -4.75 2.83
C PHE A 57 2.63 -3.96 1.53
N TYR A 58 1.69 -3.04 1.34
CA TYR A 58 1.62 -2.20 0.15
C TYR A 58 2.56 -0.99 0.18
N GLY A 59 3.22 -0.71 1.31
CA GLY A 59 4.12 0.43 1.48
C GLY A 59 3.41 1.77 1.64
N TYR A 60 2.22 1.78 2.27
CA TYR A 60 1.42 2.97 2.55
C TYR A 60 1.17 3.14 4.05
N SER A 61 0.87 4.37 4.47
CA SER A 61 0.36 4.63 5.82
C SER A 61 -1.09 4.17 5.97
N ILE A 62 -1.55 3.91 7.20
CA ILE A 62 -2.98 3.67 7.46
C ILE A 62 -3.80 4.91 7.08
N GLU A 63 -3.25 6.10 7.32
CA GLU A 63 -3.84 7.39 7.00
C GLU A 63 -4.15 7.54 5.52
N TYR A 64 -3.35 6.99 4.62
CA TYR A 64 -3.62 6.98 3.18
C TYR A 64 -4.97 6.32 2.85
N PHE A 65 -5.29 5.21 3.52
CA PHE A 65 -6.56 4.50 3.31
C PHE A 65 -7.73 5.21 3.97
N ILE A 66 -7.51 5.86 5.12
CA ILE A 66 -8.57 6.53 5.89
C ILE A 66 -8.89 7.93 5.35
N LYS A 67 -7.88 8.71 4.97
CA LYS A 67 -8.03 10.10 4.52
C LYS A 67 -7.99 10.18 3.01
N ASN A 68 -8.78 11.07 2.41
CA ASN A 68 -8.61 11.46 1.00
C ASN A 68 -7.41 12.41 0.85
N THR A 69 -6.24 11.96 1.30
CA THR A 69 -4.97 12.62 1.05
C THR A 69 -4.31 11.94 -0.12
N GLU A 70 -3.93 12.72 -1.13
CA GLU A 70 -3.00 12.27 -2.16
C GLU A 70 -1.65 12.06 -1.47
N GLU A 71 -1.31 10.81 -1.12
CA GLU A 71 0.09 10.51 -0.90
C GLU A 71 0.78 10.56 -2.27
N PRO A 72 1.87 11.33 -2.38
CA PRO A 72 2.60 11.39 -3.63
C PRO A 72 3.14 10.02 -3.95
N GLU A 73 2.83 9.59 -5.17
CA GLU A 73 3.20 8.31 -5.71
C GLU A 73 4.68 8.36 -6.09
N VAL A 74 5.50 7.56 -5.42
CA VAL A 74 6.85 7.30 -5.92
C VAL A 74 6.72 6.30 -7.07
N THR A 75 7.01 6.77 -8.28
CA THR A 75 7.04 5.93 -9.47
C THR A 75 8.48 5.53 -9.79
N LEU A 76 8.75 4.23 -9.81
CA LEU A 76 10.03 3.68 -10.25
C LEU A 76 9.94 3.33 -11.75
N ALA A 77 10.78 3.93 -12.58
CA ALA A 77 10.89 3.58 -13.98
C ALA A 77 11.89 2.43 -14.16
N PHE A 78 11.50 1.37 -14.88
CA PHE A 78 12.38 0.27 -15.25
C PHE A 78 12.02 -0.24 -16.65
N ARG A 79 12.96 -0.91 -17.31
CA ARG A 79 12.74 -1.51 -18.63
C ARG A 79 12.00 -2.83 -18.47
N THR A 80 11.02 -3.07 -19.33
CA THR A 80 10.20 -4.28 -19.30
C THR A 80 10.77 -5.42 -20.16
N ASP A 81 11.74 -5.12 -21.03
CA ASP A 81 12.31 -6.09 -21.96
C ASP A 81 13.08 -7.19 -21.20
N GLY A 82 12.53 -8.41 -21.16
CA GLY A 82 13.19 -9.58 -20.57
C GLY A 82 12.91 -9.83 -19.09
N LEU A 83 11.86 -9.22 -18.51
CA LEU A 83 11.47 -9.49 -17.13
C LEU A 83 10.97 -10.93 -16.94
N THR A 84 11.46 -11.55 -15.88
CA THR A 84 11.07 -12.85 -15.35
C THR A 84 10.18 -12.69 -14.11
N GLU A 85 9.57 -13.77 -13.63
CA GLU A 85 8.76 -13.73 -12.40
C GLU A 85 9.59 -13.32 -11.18
N ASP A 86 10.87 -13.71 -11.13
CA ASP A 86 11.80 -13.33 -10.04
C ASP A 86 12.07 -11.81 -10.04
N ASP A 87 12.04 -11.15 -11.21
CA ASP A 87 12.23 -9.70 -11.30
C ASP A 87 11.07 -8.92 -10.69
N ILE A 88 9.86 -9.49 -10.66
CA ILE A 88 8.68 -8.86 -10.05
C ILE A 88 8.90 -8.68 -8.55
N GLU A 89 9.51 -9.66 -7.88
CA GLU A 89 9.84 -9.58 -6.45
C GLU A 89 10.87 -8.47 -6.18
N VAL A 90 11.91 -8.38 -7.03
CA VAL A 90 12.93 -7.34 -6.94
C VAL A 90 12.35 -5.94 -7.16
N ILE A 91 11.47 -5.79 -8.15
CA ILE A 91 10.76 -4.53 -8.43
C ILE A 91 9.88 -4.13 -7.23
N GLY A 92 9.16 -5.09 -6.65
CA GLY A 92 8.35 -4.86 -5.45
C GLY A 92 9.19 -4.39 -4.27
N TRP A 93 10.33 -5.05 -4.02
CA TRP A 93 11.27 -4.63 -3.00
C TRP A 93 11.81 -3.22 -3.24
N ALA A 94 12.25 -2.92 -4.48
CA ALA A 94 12.79 -1.62 -4.84
C ALA A 94 11.75 -0.51 -4.65
N LYS A 95 10.50 -0.75 -5.04
CA LYS A 95 9.39 0.19 -4.83
C LYS A 95 9.17 0.47 -3.34
N ASN A 96 9.15 -0.58 -2.52
CA ASN A 96 9.00 -0.45 -1.06
C ASN A 96 10.15 0.34 -0.44
N PHE A 97 11.38 0.09 -0.88
CA PHE A 97 12.55 0.82 -0.42
C PHE A 97 12.43 2.32 -0.70
N VAL A 98 12.09 2.71 -1.93
CA VAL A 98 12.00 4.14 -2.29
C VAL A 98 10.81 4.81 -1.58
N ASN A 99 9.67 4.12 -1.42
CA ASN A 99 8.56 4.62 -0.61
C ASN A 99 8.98 4.88 0.84
N ASN A 100 9.69 3.94 1.47
CA ASN A 100 10.16 4.12 2.84
C ASN A 100 11.13 5.30 2.96
N LEU A 101 12.08 5.43 2.02
CA LEU A 101 13.00 6.56 1.97
C LEU A 101 12.26 7.89 1.86
N TYR A 102 11.27 7.96 0.96
CA TYR A 102 10.44 9.15 0.77
C TYR A 102 9.71 9.57 2.05
N GLN A 103 9.14 8.60 2.77
CA GLN A 103 8.47 8.88 4.04
C GLN A 103 9.45 9.38 5.12
N MET A 104 10.66 8.83 5.16
CA MET A 104 11.71 9.31 6.09
C MET A 104 12.12 10.75 5.78
N GLU A 105 12.27 11.13 4.51
CA GLU A 105 12.56 12.53 4.12
C GLU A 105 11.44 13.47 4.59
N LYS A 106 10.18 13.12 4.35
CA LYS A 106 9.05 13.93 4.83
C LYS A 106 9.00 14.08 6.34
N LEU A 107 9.43 13.07 7.09
CA LEU A 107 9.52 13.14 8.54
C LEU A 107 10.63 14.08 9.00
N LEU A 108 11.78 14.08 8.32
CA LEU A 108 12.89 15.00 8.60
C LEU A 108 12.50 16.46 8.30
N GLU A 109 11.87 16.72 7.15
CA GLU A 109 11.38 18.06 6.80
C GLU A 109 10.42 18.61 7.87
N LYS A 110 9.48 17.79 8.34
CA LYS A 110 8.54 18.17 9.41
C LYS A 110 9.25 18.44 10.74
N ARG A 111 10.29 17.67 11.08
CA ARG A 111 11.08 17.88 12.31
C ARG A 111 11.81 19.21 12.24
N ASP A 112 12.50 19.47 11.15
CA ASP A 112 13.31 20.69 10.98
C ASP A 112 12.42 21.93 10.91
N SER A 113 11.21 21.81 10.34
CA SER A 113 10.19 22.86 10.37
C SER A 113 9.68 23.18 11.78
N ARG A 114 9.58 22.18 12.67
CA ARG A 114 9.17 22.36 14.07
C ARG A 114 10.29 22.88 14.96
N ALA A 115 11.55 22.62 14.63
CA ALA A 115 12.70 23.11 15.37
C ALA A 115 13.00 24.60 15.10
N ASN A 116 12.55 25.12 13.94
CA ASN A 116 12.75 26.49 13.50
C ASN A 116 11.53 27.41 13.70
N ALA A 117 10.48 26.93 14.38
CA ALA A 117 9.26 27.67 14.73
C ALA A 117 9.19 27.90 16.24
#